data_AF-A0A345Y2N4-F1
#
_entry.id   AF-A0A345Y2N4-F1
#
_cell.length_a   1.000
_cell.length_b   1.000
_cell.length_c   1.000
_cell.angle_alpha   90.00
_cell.angle_beta   90.00
_cell.angle_gamma   90.00
#
_symmetry.space_group_name_H-M   'P 1'
#
loop_
_entity.id
_entity.type
_entity.pdbx_description
1 polymer ?
#
loop_
_entity_poly.entity_id
_entity_poly.type
_entity_poly.pdbx_seq_one_letter_code
_entity_poly.pdbx_strand_id
1 'polypeptide(L)'
;MEIAALGHAPHLDWIRRRLVARGFVLAGVGAAMLPGQPDWQGLAAPGLLVDLGQPTLANARYRAELAHAVPAAYVELAGAWHPLGEQYGFMLIAAGDDDALCVACPVLDALAPLPGAWLNAGPAGAAGFVHSYLDRLTRACLAAWPHDAQSQPDCPGLFDSQRALTEELVALSDAYWQSLGEAAEPDANLVSEFALPLPLQRHYARTLAGVTLYAFGQHGLFNELLERLWQQQAPAAPR
;
A
#
# COMPACT_ATOMS: atom_id res chain seq x y z
N MET A 1 -20.58 16.77 -5.06
CA MET A 1 -20.85 15.32 -5.12
C MET A 1 -21.39 14.88 -3.77
N GLU A 2 -22.45 14.09 -3.74
CA GLU A 2 -22.94 13.45 -2.51
C GLU A 2 -22.17 12.16 -2.27
N ILE A 3 -21.72 11.96 -1.03
CA ILE A 3 -20.92 10.79 -0.64
C ILE A 3 -21.38 10.26 0.71
N ALA A 4 -21.63 8.96 0.79
CA ALA A 4 -21.95 8.27 2.03
C ALA A 4 -20.69 7.58 2.56
N ALA A 5 -20.42 7.74 3.86
CA ALA A 5 -19.37 6.99 4.54
C ALA A 5 -20.02 5.84 5.31
N LEU A 6 -19.76 4.62 4.86
CA LEU A 6 -20.37 3.38 5.28
C LEU A 6 -19.40 2.61 6.19
N GLY A 7 -19.92 2.05 7.28
CA GLY A 7 -19.14 1.30 8.27
C GLY A 7 -18.87 2.08 9.56
N HIS A 8 -17.97 1.53 10.38
CA HIS A 8 -17.69 1.94 11.76
C HIS A 8 -16.18 2.14 12.03
N ALA A 9 -15.33 2.08 11.00
CA ALA A 9 -13.90 2.26 11.18
C ALA A 9 -13.60 3.66 11.77
N PRO A 10 -12.66 3.76 12.73
CA PRO A 10 -12.44 4.99 13.50
C PRO A 10 -11.99 6.17 12.62
N HIS A 11 -11.31 5.89 11.52
CA HIS A 11 -10.81 6.91 10.59
C HIS A 11 -11.91 7.53 9.71
N LEU A 12 -13.10 6.93 9.62
CA LEU A 12 -14.20 7.45 8.80
C LEU A 12 -14.64 8.84 9.24
N ASP A 13 -14.57 9.16 10.53
CA ASP A 13 -14.93 10.49 11.03
C ASP A 13 -13.94 11.56 10.57
N TRP A 14 -12.63 11.27 10.53
CA TRP A 14 -11.62 12.19 10.01
C TRP A 14 -11.79 12.40 8.50
N ILE A 15 -12.08 11.32 7.77
CA ILE A 15 -12.36 11.35 6.33
C ILE A 15 -13.61 12.19 6.04
N ARG A 16 -14.71 11.96 6.76
CA ARG A 16 -15.98 12.72 6.62
C ARG A 16 -15.73 14.22 6.79
N ARG A 17 -15.07 14.62 7.87
CA ARG A 17 -14.79 16.04 8.15
C ARG A 17 -13.92 16.67 7.07
N ARG A 18 -12.90 15.96 6.59
CA ARG A 18 -12.08 16.44 5.48
C ARG A 18 -12.89 16.63 4.21
N LEU A 19 -13.70 15.66 3.82
CA LEU A 19 -14.54 15.74 2.63
C LEU A 19 -15.50 16.93 2.71
N VAL A 20 -16.13 17.15 3.86
CA VAL A 20 -16.99 18.34 4.10
C VAL A 20 -16.18 19.63 3.96
N ALA A 21 -14.99 19.71 4.56
CA ALA A 21 -14.11 20.87 4.43
C ALA A 21 -13.66 21.12 2.98
N ARG A 22 -13.73 20.10 2.11
CA ARG A 22 -13.45 20.17 0.67
C ARG A 22 -14.71 20.34 -0.19
N GLY A 23 -15.88 20.59 0.41
CA GLY A 23 -17.12 20.91 -0.30
C GLY A 23 -17.96 19.70 -0.73
N PHE A 24 -17.67 18.51 -0.22
CA PHE A 24 -18.52 17.33 -0.43
C PHE A 24 -19.73 17.37 0.52
N VAL A 25 -20.86 16.88 0.02
CA VAL A 25 -22.08 16.75 0.82
C VAL A 25 -22.15 15.32 1.33
N LEU A 26 -22.25 15.15 2.64
CA LEU A 26 -22.42 13.82 3.22
C LEU A 26 -23.86 13.37 3.06
N ALA A 27 -24.07 12.28 2.33
CA ALA A 27 -25.36 11.61 2.27
C ALA A 27 -25.60 10.83 3.58
N GLY A 28 -26.87 10.76 3.99
CA GLY A 28 -27.28 9.84 5.07
C GLY A 28 -26.98 8.38 4.71
N VAL A 29 -27.05 7.48 5.69
CA VAL A 29 -26.74 6.02 5.58
C VAL A 29 -27.71 5.25 4.64
N GLY A 30 -28.46 5.95 3.78
CA GLY A 30 -29.38 5.37 2.80
C GLY A 30 -28.75 5.01 1.45
N ALA A 31 -27.45 5.24 1.24
CA ALA A 31 -26.76 4.73 0.07
C ALA A 31 -26.78 3.20 0.11
N ALA A 32 -27.48 2.59 -0.85
CA ALA A 32 -27.64 1.14 -0.92
C ALA A 32 -26.26 0.47 -0.86
N MET A 33 -26.02 -0.27 0.21
CA MET A 33 -24.86 -1.14 0.31
C MET A 33 -24.89 -2.12 -0.88
N LEU A 34 -23.73 -2.41 -1.45
CA LEU A 34 -23.63 -3.54 -2.39
C LEU A 34 -24.22 -4.80 -1.74
N PRO A 35 -25.04 -5.58 -2.46
CA PRO A 35 -25.52 -6.87 -1.96
C PRO A 35 -24.35 -7.75 -1.52
N GLY A 36 -24.44 -8.32 -0.31
CA GLY A 36 -23.52 -9.39 0.15
C GLY A 36 -22.27 -8.95 0.93
N GLN A 37 -22.14 -7.70 1.38
CA GLN A 37 -20.96 -7.26 2.14
C GLN A 37 -21.31 -6.58 3.48
N PRO A 38 -21.59 -7.36 4.55
CA PRO A 38 -21.98 -6.80 5.85
C PRO A 38 -20.88 -5.98 6.54
N ASP A 39 -19.60 -6.20 6.18
CA ASP A 39 -18.44 -5.61 6.86
C ASP A 39 -17.78 -4.44 6.12
N TRP A 40 -18.47 -3.88 5.11
CA TRP A 40 -17.91 -2.79 4.30
C TRP A 40 -17.49 -1.58 5.16
N GLN A 41 -16.25 -1.14 4.97
CA GLN A 41 -15.69 0.09 5.53
C GLN A 41 -15.26 0.94 4.34
N GLY A 42 -15.95 2.03 4.06
CA GLY A 42 -15.70 2.72 2.80
C GLY A 42 -16.55 3.93 2.54
N LEU A 43 -16.35 4.49 1.34
CA LEU A 43 -17.17 5.56 0.79
C LEU A 43 -18.00 5.03 -0.37
N ALA A 44 -19.20 5.56 -0.52
CA ALA A 44 -20.07 5.27 -1.65
C ALA A 44 -20.65 6.56 -2.21
N ALA A 45 -20.62 6.71 -3.52
CA ALA A 45 -21.28 7.76 -4.27
C ALA A 45 -21.97 7.12 -5.49
N PRO A 46 -22.90 7.82 -6.17
CA PRO A 46 -23.49 7.29 -7.40
C PRO A 46 -22.41 6.88 -8.40
N GLY A 47 -22.34 5.58 -8.72
CA GLY A 47 -21.36 5.01 -9.64
C GLY A 47 -19.92 4.87 -9.10
N LEU A 48 -19.69 5.03 -7.79
CA LEU A 48 -18.36 4.91 -7.19
C LEU A 48 -18.41 4.25 -5.80
N LEU A 49 -17.50 3.31 -5.59
CA LEU A 49 -17.25 2.63 -4.33
C LEU A 49 -15.76 2.72 -4.00
N VAL A 50 -15.46 3.23 -2.81
CA VAL A 50 -14.09 3.33 -2.29
C VAL A 50 -13.96 2.48 -1.04
N ASP A 51 -13.19 1.40 -1.12
CA ASP A 51 -12.95 0.46 -0.03
C ASP A 51 -11.79 0.94 0.85
N LEU A 52 -12.08 1.23 2.11
CA LEU A 52 -11.11 1.64 3.13
C LEU A 52 -10.75 0.49 4.08
N GLY A 53 -11.38 -0.68 3.91
CA GLY A 53 -11.32 -1.80 4.85
C GLY A 53 -10.05 -2.63 4.80
N GLN A 54 -9.07 -2.25 3.97
CA GLN A 54 -7.83 -3.00 3.72
C GLN A 54 -8.11 -4.49 3.47
N PRO A 55 -8.92 -4.82 2.43
CA PRO A 55 -9.23 -6.19 2.11
C PRO A 55 -7.96 -7.01 1.80
N THR A 56 -8.03 -8.33 2.01
CA THR A 56 -7.02 -9.23 1.44
C THR A 56 -7.02 -9.10 -0.09
N LEU A 57 -5.91 -9.46 -0.73
CA LEU A 57 -5.79 -9.39 -2.20
C LEU A 57 -6.94 -10.12 -2.92
N ALA A 58 -7.29 -11.33 -2.47
CA ALA A 58 -8.40 -12.10 -3.03
C ALA A 58 -9.75 -11.37 -2.84
N ASN A 59 -9.98 -10.81 -1.65
CA ASN A 59 -11.21 -10.07 -1.37
C ASN A 59 -11.29 -8.79 -2.19
N ALA A 60 -10.19 -8.05 -2.36
CA ALA A 60 -10.16 -6.82 -3.14
C ALA A 60 -10.56 -7.08 -4.61
N ARG A 61 -10.01 -8.15 -5.20
CA ARG A 61 -10.35 -8.56 -6.57
C ARG A 61 -11.79 -9.03 -6.70
N TYR A 62 -12.25 -9.86 -5.77
CA TYR A 62 -13.64 -10.29 -5.72
C TYR A 62 -14.60 -9.08 -5.61
N ARG A 63 -14.27 -8.08 -4.79
CA ARG A 63 -15.04 -6.84 -4.66
C ARG A 63 -15.06 -6.03 -5.95
N ALA A 64 -13.93 -5.92 -6.64
CA ALA A 64 -13.87 -5.28 -7.95
C ALA A 64 -14.73 -6.02 -9.01
N GLU A 65 -14.70 -7.35 -9.02
CA GLU A 65 -15.55 -8.17 -9.89
C GLU A 65 -17.04 -7.98 -9.59
N LEU A 66 -17.44 -7.96 -8.31
CA LEU A 66 -18.81 -7.65 -7.91
C LEU A 66 -19.22 -6.23 -8.31
N ALA A 67 -18.31 -5.27 -8.22
CA ALA A 67 -18.58 -3.90 -8.63
C ALA A 67 -18.85 -3.81 -10.14
N HIS A 68 -18.25 -4.63 -10.99
CA HIS A 68 -18.60 -4.70 -12.42
C HIS A 68 -20.02 -5.23 -12.68
N ALA A 69 -20.61 -5.98 -11.76
CA ALA A 69 -21.98 -6.45 -11.88
C ALA A 69 -23.02 -5.33 -11.63
N VAL A 70 -22.58 -4.20 -11.10
CA VAL A 70 -23.35 -2.96 -10.99
C VAL A 70 -22.64 -1.88 -11.81
N PRO A 71 -23.31 -0.79 -12.24
CA PRO A 71 -22.62 0.29 -12.95
C PRO A 71 -21.85 1.17 -11.95
N ALA A 72 -20.85 0.61 -11.25
CA ALA A 72 -20.03 1.33 -10.27
C ALA A 72 -18.53 1.04 -10.44
N ALA A 73 -17.74 2.12 -10.38
CA ALA A 73 -16.30 2.06 -10.24
C ALA A 73 -15.92 1.55 -8.84
N TYR A 74 -14.93 0.67 -8.76
CA TYR A 74 -14.36 0.20 -7.50
C TYR A 74 -12.92 0.67 -7.34
N VAL A 75 -12.64 1.32 -6.22
CA VAL A 75 -11.30 1.72 -5.82
C VAL A 75 -11.00 1.18 -4.44
N GLU A 76 -9.92 0.43 -4.31
CA GLU A 76 -9.31 0.11 -3.03
C GLU A 76 -8.43 1.28 -2.59
N LEU A 77 -8.57 1.72 -1.34
CA LEU A 77 -7.82 2.84 -0.79
C LEU A 77 -7.16 2.42 0.53
N ALA A 78 -5.83 2.37 0.52
CA ALA A 78 -5.02 2.20 1.70
C ALA A 78 -4.33 3.52 2.06
N GLY A 79 -4.08 3.73 3.35
CA GLY A 79 -3.41 4.94 3.80
C GLY A 79 -3.06 4.90 5.28
N ALA A 80 -2.11 5.76 5.65
CA ALA A 80 -1.79 6.02 7.05
C ALA A 80 -2.87 6.97 7.63
N TRP A 81 -3.89 6.39 8.24
CA TRP A 81 -4.99 7.16 8.83
C TRP A 81 -4.56 7.80 10.15
N HIS A 82 -4.35 9.11 10.14
CA HIS A 82 -3.98 9.90 11.32
C HIS A 82 -4.97 11.06 11.51
N PRO A 83 -5.32 11.45 12.76
CA PRO A 83 -6.24 12.56 13.02
C PRO A 83 -5.86 13.86 12.31
N LEU A 84 -4.56 14.17 12.25
CA LEU A 84 -4.03 15.35 11.55
C LEU A 84 -4.35 15.35 10.05
N GLY A 85 -4.64 14.19 9.46
CA GLY A 85 -5.03 14.08 8.06
C GLY A 85 -6.36 14.75 7.75
N GLU A 86 -7.23 14.96 8.75
CA GLU A 86 -8.43 15.80 8.58
C GLU A 86 -8.05 17.17 8.00
N GLN A 87 -7.06 17.83 8.61
CA GLN A 87 -6.60 19.17 8.23
C GLN A 87 -5.60 19.11 7.06
N TYR A 88 -4.58 18.26 7.15
CA TYR A 88 -3.44 18.30 6.23
C TYR A 88 -3.52 17.30 5.08
N GLY A 89 -4.42 16.32 5.14
CA GLY A 89 -4.57 15.25 4.16
C GLY A 89 -3.89 13.96 4.57
N PHE A 90 -4.28 12.89 3.88
CA PHE A 90 -3.84 11.54 4.15
C PHE A 90 -2.83 11.11 3.09
N MET A 91 -1.81 10.36 3.49
CA MET A 91 -0.97 9.66 2.51
C MET A 91 -1.77 8.49 1.96
N LEU A 92 -2.08 8.54 0.66
CA LEU A 92 -3.01 7.61 0.02
C LEU A 92 -2.31 6.74 -1.02
N ILE A 93 -2.71 5.48 -1.01
CA ILE A 93 -2.37 4.46 -2.01
C ILE A 93 -3.70 3.96 -2.55
N ALA A 94 -3.97 4.26 -3.81
CA ALA A 94 -5.21 3.89 -4.49
C ALA A 94 -4.96 2.77 -5.49
N ALA A 95 -5.90 1.85 -5.62
CA ALA A 95 -5.85 0.77 -6.59
C ALA A 95 -7.23 0.53 -7.21
N GLY A 96 -7.26 0.29 -8.50
CA GLY A 96 -8.45 0.16 -9.33
C GLY A 96 -8.04 0.13 -10.80
N ASP A 97 -8.98 -0.16 -11.70
CA ASP A 97 -8.72 0.09 -13.12
C ASP A 97 -8.64 1.60 -13.42
N ASP A 98 -8.09 1.95 -14.59
CA ASP A 98 -7.84 3.34 -14.99
C ASP A 98 -9.13 4.19 -15.00
N ASP A 99 -10.26 3.59 -15.41
CA ASP A 99 -11.55 4.28 -15.46
C ASP A 99 -12.09 4.53 -14.04
N ALA A 100 -11.98 3.55 -13.15
CA ALA A 100 -12.38 3.67 -11.75
C ALA A 100 -11.56 4.73 -11.02
N LEU A 101 -10.24 4.77 -11.24
CA LEU A 101 -9.36 5.79 -10.68
C LEU A 101 -9.67 7.18 -11.26
N CYS A 102 -10.01 7.27 -12.54
CA CYS A 102 -10.46 8.52 -13.17
C CYS A 102 -11.74 9.04 -12.50
N VAL A 103 -12.74 8.17 -12.30
CA VAL A 103 -13.99 8.50 -11.60
C VAL A 103 -13.74 8.91 -10.15
N ALA A 104 -12.83 8.22 -9.45
CA ALA A 104 -12.52 8.49 -8.05
C ALA A 104 -11.62 9.71 -7.82
N CYS A 105 -10.95 10.22 -8.86
CA CYS A 105 -9.96 11.29 -8.77
C CYS A 105 -10.41 12.50 -7.91
N PRO A 106 -11.64 13.04 -8.04
CA PRO A 106 -12.09 14.13 -7.17
C PRO A 106 -12.09 13.79 -5.67
N VAL A 107 -12.43 12.54 -5.30
CA VAL A 107 -12.39 12.07 -3.91
C VAL A 107 -10.94 11.90 -3.45
N LEU A 108 -10.12 11.26 -4.28
CA LEU A 108 -8.71 11.02 -3.98
C LEU A 108 -7.96 12.33 -3.75
N ASP A 109 -8.16 13.33 -4.63
CA ASP A 109 -7.57 14.66 -4.51
C ASP A 109 -8.05 15.42 -3.27
N ALA A 110 -9.32 15.25 -2.89
CA ALA A 110 -9.87 15.86 -1.70
C ALA A 110 -9.28 15.26 -0.42
N LEU A 111 -8.97 13.97 -0.43
CA LEU A 111 -8.40 13.25 0.71
C LEU A 111 -6.88 13.40 0.81
N ALA A 112 -6.18 13.49 -0.32
CA ALA A 112 -4.74 13.68 -0.40
C ALA A 112 -4.30 15.05 0.17
N PRO A 113 -3.01 15.24 0.53
CA PRO A 113 -2.52 16.52 1.03
C PRO A 113 -2.63 17.65 0.00
N LEU A 114 -2.38 17.29 -1.27
CA LEU A 114 -2.53 18.13 -2.44
C LEU A 114 -3.24 17.33 -3.55
N PRO A 115 -3.92 17.98 -4.52
CA PRO A 115 -4.43 17.31 -5.70
C PRO A 115 -3.32 16.53 -6.42
N GLY A 116 -3.60 15.29 -6.80
CA GLY A 116 -2.65 14.36 -7.40
C GLY A 116 -1.60 13.79 -6.44
N ALA A 117 -1.59 14.16 -5.16
CA ALA A 117 -0.63 13.64 -4.16
C ALA A 117 -1.10 12.32 -3.53
N TRP A 118 -1.46 11.37 -4.38
CA TRP A 118 -1.81 10.00 -4.04
C TRP A 118 -1.14 9.04 -5.03
N LEU A 119 -0.86 7.82 -4.58
CA LEU A 119 -0.15 6.83 -5.38
C LEU A 119 -1.14 5.93 -6.12
N ASN A 120 -1.03 5.84 -7.45
CA ASN A 120 -1.64 4.75 -8.21
C ASN A 120 -0.80 3.47 -8.02
N ALA A 121 -1.34 2.50 -7.27
CA ALA A 121 -0.67 1.24 -7.01
C ALA A 121 -0.87 0.21 -8.14
N GLY A 122 -1.89 0.38 -8.98
CA GLY A 122 -2.32 -0.57 -10.01
C GLY A 122 -3.73 -1.13 -9.75
N PRO A 123 -4.04 -2.36 -10.19
CA PRO A 123 -5.38 -2.94 -10.08
C PRO A 123 -5.75 -3.33 -8.65
N ALA A 124 -7.02 -3.65 -8.41
CA ALA A 124 -7.52 -4.08 -7.11
C ALA A 124 -6.66 -5.19 -6.46
N GLY A 125 -6.34 -4.99 -5.18
CA GLY A 125 -5.40 -5.78 -4.40
C GLY A 125 -3.99 -5.19 -4.34
N ALA A 126 -3.67 -4.19 -5.19
CA ALA A 126 -2.37 -3.54 -5.20
C ALA A 126 -2.16 -2.59 -4.02
N ALA A 127 -3.20 -1.86 -3.58
CA ALA A 127 -3.02 -0.83 -2.55
C ALA A 127 -2.67 -1.45 -1.20
N GLY A 128 -3.36 -2.52 -0.80
CA GLY A 128 -3.07 -3.28 0.41
C GLY A 128 -1.66 -3.89 0.42
N PHE A 129 -1.19 -4.39 -0.73
CA PHE A 129 0.20 -4.88 -0.88
C PHE A 129 1.21 -3.75 -0.65
N VAL A 130 1.10 -2.64 -1.39
CA VAL A 130 2.06 -1.52 -1.28
C VAL A 130 2.03 -0.92 0.12
N HIS A 131 0.85 -0.76 0.71
CA HIS A 131 0.71 -0.30 2.09
C HIS A 131 1.43 -1.23 3.07
N SER A 132 1.20 -2.54 2.95
CA SER A 132 1.84 -3.56 3.80
C SER A 132 3.36 -3.59 3.64
N TYR A 133 3.86 -3.29 2.44
CA TYR A 133 5.28 -3.20 2.15
C TYR A 133 5.90 -1.96 2.82
N LEU A 134 5.31 -0.78 2.60
CA LEU A 134 5.80 0.49 3.16
C LEU A 134 5.69 0.54 4.69
N ASP A 135 4.66 -0.08 5.26
CA ASP A 135 4.46 -0.19 6.70
C ASP A 135 5.57 -1.02 7.37
N ARG A 136 6.02 -2.12 6.74
CA ARG A 136 7.19 -2.91 7.20
C ARG A 136 8.48 -2.10 7.15
N LEU A 137 8.73 -1.39 6.04
CA LEU A 137 9.87 -0.50 5.94
C LEU A 137 9.84 0.60 7.00
N THR A 138 8.68 1.21 7.23
CA THR A 138 8.51 2.27 8.22
C THR A 138 8.81 1.76 9.62
N ARG A 139 8.29 0.58 9.99
CA ARG A 139 8.61 -0.06 11.28
C ARG A 139 10.11 -0.34 11.43
N ALA A 140 10.76 -0.84 10.39
CA ALA A 140 12.20 -1.10 10.43
C ALA A 140 13.02 0.18 10.60
N CYS A 141 12.65 1.27 9.90
CA CYS A 141 13.29 2.56 10.07
C CYS A 141 13.11 3.13 11.48
N LEU A 142 11.90 3.01 12.05
CA LEU A 142 11.63 3.46 13.41
C LEU A 142 12.38 2.63 14.47
N ALA A 143 12.47 1.31 14.27
CA ALA A 143 13.21 0.42 15.16
C ALA A 143 14.73 0.68 15.12
N ALA A 144 15.27 1.04 13.95
CA ALA A 144 16.68 1.40 13.78
C ALA A 144 17.01 2.81 14.29
N TRP A 145 15.99 3.63 14.62
CA TRP A 145 16.23 4.99 15.08
C TRP A 145 16.85 5.00 16.48
N PRO A 146 17.98 5.70 16.70
CA PRO A 146 18.59 5.77 18.02
C PRO A 146 17.65 6.52 18.98
N HIS A 147 17.21 5.84 20.04
CA HIS A 147 16.33 6.43 21.06
C HIS A 147 17.10 7.26 22.08
N ASP A 148 18.42 7.02 22.22
CA ASP A 148 19.32 7.77 23.08
C ASP A 148 20.64 8.07 22.36
N ALA A 149 21.10 9.33 22.45
CA ALA A 149 22.34 9.77 21.80
C ALA A 149 23.63 9.14 22.38
N GLN A 150 23.52 8.43 23.50
CA GLN A 150 24.64 7.81 24.22
C GLN A 150 24.72 6.29 24.05
N SER A 151 23.71 5.66 23.47
CA SER A 151 23.69 4.21 23.27
C SER A 151 24.51 3.85 22.03
N GLN A 152 25.48 2.94 22.20
CA GLN A 152 26.15 2.35 21.04
C GLN A 152 25.13 1.56 20.21
N PRO A 153 25.18 1.65 18.88
CA PRO A 153 24.29 0.86 18.03
C PRO A 153 24.60 -0.63 18.22
N ASP A 154 23.58 -1.43 18.53
CA ASP A 154 23.66 -2.89 18.50
C ASP A 154 23.71 -3.34 17.04
N CYS A 155 24.91 -3.24 16.43
CA CYS A 155 25.12 -3.60 15.04
C CYS A 155 24.65 -5.04 14.73
N PRO A 156 24.97 -6.07 15.55
CA PRO A 156 24.44 -7.42 15.34
C PRO A 156 22.90 -7.46 15.30
N GLY A 157 22.23 -6.86 16.29
CA GLY A 157 20.76 -6.84 16.33
C GLY A 157 20.14 -6.07 15.16
N LEU A 158 20.78 -4.99 14.70
CA LEU A 158 20.37 -4.27 13.50
C LEU A 158 20.48 -5.13 12.24
N PHE A 159 21.59 -5.85 12.07
CA PHE A 159 21.78 -6.76 10.92
C PHE A 159 20.75 -7.90 10.93
N ASP A 160 20.51 -8.54 12.08
CA ASP A 160 19.49 -9.57 12.20
C ASP A 160 18.09 -9.04 11.86
N SER A 161 17.78 -7.81 12.30
CA SER A 161 16.51 -7.13 11.97
C SER A 161 16.40 -6.80 10.48
N GLN A 162 17.48 -6.37 9.82
CA GLN A 162 17.48 -6.13 8.38
C GLN A 162 17.31 -7.44 7.58
N ARG A 163 17.90 -8.55 8.03
CA ARG A 163 17.70 -9.86 7.40
C ARG A 163 16.24 -10.29 7.49
N ALA A 164 15.65 -10.23 8.70
CA ALA A 164 14.25 -10.59 8.91
C ALA A 164 13.31 -9.71 8.07
N LEU A 165 13.57 -8.40 7.98
CA LEU A 165 12.82 -7.50 7.11
C LEU A 165 12.89 -7.93 5.64
N THR A 166 14.09 -8.24 5.13
CA THR A 166 14.28 -8.70 3.76
C THR A 166 13.46 -9.97 3.48
N GLU A 167 13.49 -10.95 4.39
CA GLU A 167 12.70 -12.18 4.28
C GLU A 167 11.19 -11.89 4.20
N GLU A 168 10.69 -10.99 5.06
CA GLU A 168 9.29 -10.56 5.03
C GLU A 168 8.91 -9.86 3.72
N LEU A 169 9.75 -8.95 3.22
CA LEU A 169 9.48 -8.21 1.98
C LEU A 169 9.54 -9.11 0.75
N VAL A 170 10.45 -10.09 0.73
CA VAL A 170 10.54 -11.11 -0.32
C VAL A 170 9.28 -11.97 -0.31
N ALA A 171 8.88 -12.52 0.85
CA ALA A 171 7.68 -13.35 0.95
C ALA A 171 6.41 -12.59 0.53
N LEU A 172 6.28 -11.33 0.94
CA LEU A 172 5.16 -10.47 0.56
C LEU A 172 5.15 -10.21 -0.95
N SER A 173 6.32 -9.94 -1.54
CA SER A 173 6.48 -9.64 -2.96
C SER A 173 6.26 -10.87 -3.84
N ASP A 174 6.73 -12.04 -3.42
CA ASP A 174 6.50 -13.33 -4.09
C ASP A 174 5.00 -13.66 -4.12
N ALA A 175 4.33 -13.56 -2.97
CA ALA A 175 2.88 -13.78 -2.90
C ALA A 175 2.10 -12.84 -3.81
N TYR A 176 2.48 -11.56 -3.88
CA TYR A 176 1.86 -10.61 -4.81
C TYR A 176 2.16 -10.96 -6.27
N TRP A 177 3.41 -11.25 -6.61
CA TRP A 177 3.84 -11.58 -7.98
C TRP A 177 3.12 -12.83 -8.51
N GLN A 178 3.07 -13.90 -7.72
CA GLN A 178 2.36 -15.13 -8.06
C GLN A 178 0.87 -14.87 -8.31
N SER A 179 0.27 -13.94 -7.55
CA SER A 179 -1.12 -13.58 -7.74
C SER A 179 -1.42 -12.91 -9.08
N LEU A 180 -0.42 -12.33 -9.75
CA LEU A 180 -0.59 -11.69 -11.06
C LEU A 180 -0.78 -12.72 -12.17
N GLY A 181 -0.42 -13.99 -11.93
CA GLY A 181 -0.42 -15.03 -12.95
C GLY A 181 0.59 -14.78 -14.07
N GLU A 182 1.60 -13.95 -13.83
CA GLU A 182 2.68 -13.70 -14.79
C GLU A 182 3.57 -14.94 -14.88
N ALA A 183 3.72 -15.48 -16.10
CA ALA A 183 4.58 -16.62 -16.36
C ALA A 183 6.07 -16.26 -16.40
N ALA A 184 6.39 -14.98 -16.61
CA ALA A 184 7.76 -14.49 -16.68
C ALA A 184 8.30 -14.18 -15.27
N GLU A 185 9.54 -14.56 -15.02
CA GLU A 185 10.24 -14.18 -13.81
C GLU A 185 10.63 -12.68 -13.85
N PRO A 186 10.74 -12.02 -12.69
CA PRO A 186 11.21 -10.64 -12.62
C PRO A 186 12.61 -10.48 -13.23
N ASP A 187 12.77 -9.50 -14.12
CA ASP A 187 14.03 -9.21 -14.80
C ASP A 187 14.58 -7.81 -14.48
N ALA A 188 15.75 -7.49 -15.05
CA ALA A 188 16.42 -6.20 -14.84
C ALA A 188 15.65 -5.00 -15.41
N ASN A 189 14.71 -5.20 -16.35
CA ASN A 189 13.94 -4.10 -16.93
C ASN A 189 13.04 -3.43 -15.89
N LEU A 190 12.60 -4.19 -14.89
CA LEU A 190 11.79 -3.68 -13.77
C LEU A 190 12.51 -2.60 -12.97
N VAL A 191 13.85 -2.62 -12.89
CA VAL A 191 14.62 -1.54 -12.25
C VAL A 191 14.48 -0.24 -13.04
N SER A 192 14.46 -0.33 -14.38
CA SER A 192 14.26 0.82 -15.26
C SER A 192 12.81 1.33 -15.20
N GLU A 193 11.83 0.43 -15.11
CA GLU A 193 10.43 0.78 -14.88
C GLU A 193 10.24 1.50 -13.53
N PHE A 194 10.90 1.01 -12.47
CA PHE A 194 10.80 1.59 -11.13
C PHE A 194 11.38 3.01 -11.06
N ALA A 195 12.39 3.29 -11.89
CA ALA A 195 13.02 4.59 -11.98
C ALA A 195 12.15 5.64 -12.70
N LEU A 196 11.05 5.25 -13.35
CA LEU A 196 10.12 6.19 -13.95
C LEU A 196 9.44 7.05 -12.87
N PRO A 197 9.14 8.34 -13.15
CA PRO A 197 8.28 9.14 -12.30
C PRO A 197 6.96 8.41 -11.98
N LEU A 198 6.49 8.49 -10.73
CA LEU A 198 5.27 7.80 -10.26
C LEU A 198 4.04 7.98 -11.18
N PRO A 199 3.75 9.17 -11.74
CA PRO A 199 2.60 9.32 -12.64
C PRO A 199 2.68 8.50 -13.93
N LEU A 200 3.88 8.03 -14.31
CA LEU A 200 4.11 7.18 -15.48
C LEU A 200 4.06 5.68 -15.14
N GLN A 201 4.04 5.33 -13.85
CA GLN A 201 3.95 3.95 -13.39
C GLN A 201 2.48 3.53 -13.30
N ARG A 202 1.99 2.76 -14.26
CA ARG A 202 0.59 2.27 -14.27
C ARG A 202 0.34 1.14 -13.26
N HIS A 203 1.38 0.40 -12.87
CA HIS A 203 1.27 -0.73 -11.96
C HIS A 203 2.46 -0.77 -10.99
N TYR A 204 2.55 0.28 -10.16
CA TYR A 204 3.64 0.44 -9.19
C TYR A 204 3.85 -0.80 -8.31
N ALA A 205 2.78 -1.47 -7.86
CA ALA A 205 2.86 -2.66 -7.03
C ALA A 205 3.60 -3.83 -7.71
N ARG A 206 3.34 -4.07 -9.00
CA ARG A 206 4.04 -5.09 -9.79
C ARG A 206 5.51 -4.76 -9.87
N THR A 207 5.85 -3.52 -10.24
CA THR A 207 7.24 -3.09 -10.36
C THR A 207 7.98 -3.19 -9.03
N LEU A 208 7.36 -2.78 -7.92
CA LEU A 208 7.93 -2.89 -6.57
C LEU A 208 8.18 -4.36 -6.16
N ALA A 209 7.20 -5.24 -6.36
CA ALA A 209 7.33 -6.66 -6.06
C ALA A 209 8.44 -7.30 -6.90
N GLY A 210 8.43 -7.03 -8.20
CA GLY A 210 9.40 -7.58 -9.13
C GLY A 210 10.82 -7.09 -8.88
N VAL A 211 11.04 -5.79 -8.59
CA VAL A 211 12.37 -5.29 -8.19
C VAL A 211 12.84 -5.93 -6.89
N THR A 212 11.95 -6.13 -5.91
CA THR A 212 12.29 -6.82 -4.66
C THR A 212 12.76 -8.25 -4.94
N LEU A 213 12.01 -9.01 -5.73
CA LEU A 213 12.35 -10.39 -6.09
C LEU A 213 13.61 -10.47 -6.97
N TYR A 214 13.82 -9.51 -7.87
CA TYR A 214 15.04 -9.42 -8.67
C TYR A 214 16.27 -9.13 -7.80
N ALA A 215 16.16 -8.18 -6.87
CA ALA A 215 17.26 -7.76 -6.00
C ALA A 215 17.64 -8.83 -4.95
N PHE A 216 16.65 -9.54 -4.40
CA PHE A 216 16.85 -10.47 -3.27
C PHE A 216 16.69 -11.95 -3.62
N GLY A 217 16.00 -12.30 -4.71
CA GLY A 217 15.65 -13.67 -5.05
C GLY A 217 16.69 -14.42 -5.90
N GLN A 218 17.00 -13.93 -7.12
CA GLN A 218 17.71 -14.75 -8.11
C GLN A 218 19.24 -14.65 -8.11
N HIS A 219 19.82 -13.53 -7.65
CA HIS A 219 21.27 -13.36 -7.72
C HIS A 219 21.98 -13.58 -6.41
N GLY A 220 21.27 -13.72 -5.29
CA GLY A 220 21.88 -13.84 -3.97
C GLY A 220 22.86 -12.72 -3.61
N LEU A 221 23.11 -11.73 -4.47
CA LEU A 221 24.24 -10.80 -4.36
C LEU A 221 24.17 -10.03 -3.05
N PHE A 222 22.96 -9.62 -2.63
CA PHE A 222 22.78 -8.96 -1.35
C PHE A 222 22.87 -9.93 -0.17
N ASN A 223 22.31 -11.13 -0.27
CA ASN A 223 22.40 -12.15 0.79
C ASN A 223 23.83 -12.67 0.96
N GLU A 224 24.55 -12.96 -0.12
CA GLU A 224 25.97 -13.31 -0.13
C GLU A 224 26.83 -12.17 0.41
N LEU A 225 26.53 -10.92 0.06
CA LEU A 225 27.26 -9.76 0.57
C LEU A 225 26.99 -9.54 2.06
N LEU A 226 25.73 -9.69 2.51
CA LEU A 226 25.37 -9.67 3.93
C LEU A 226 26.02 -10.81 4.70
N GLU A 227 26.01 -12.04 4.18
CA GLU A 227 26.67 -13.19 4.80
C GLU A 227 28.19 -12.98 4.88
N ARG A 228 28.82 -12.45 3.83
CA ARG A 228 30.25 -12.12 3.85
C ARG A 228 30.57 -11.05 4.89
N LEU A 229 29.76 -9.98 4.97
CA LEU A 229 29.93 -8.94 5.99
C LEU A 229 29.74 -9.50 7.41
N TRP A 230 28.77 -10.40 7.59
CA TRP A 230 28.52 -11.07 8.87
C TRP A 230 29.68 -11.96 9.31
N GLN A 231 30.22 -12.78 8.40
CA GLN A 231 31.38 -13.62 8.67
C GLN A 231 32.63 -12.81 9.05
N GLN A 232 32.76 -11.58 8.54
CA GLN A 232 33.85 -10.67 8.90
C GLN A 232 33.68 -9.99 10.27
N GLN A 233 32.46 -9.92 10.79
CA GLN A 233 32.17 -9.34 12.11
C GLN A 233 32.15 -10.38 13.24
N ALA A 234 32.13 -11.68 12.92
CA ALA A 234 32.20 -12.73 13.93
C ALA A 234 33.55 -12.63 14.71
N PRO A 235 33.53 -12.54 16.05
CA PRO A 235 34.75 -12.47 16.83
C PRO A 235 35.60 -13.72 16.60
N ALA A 236 36.91 -13.53 16.42
CA ALA A 236 37.86 -14.64 16.31
C ALA A 236 37.69 -15.57 17.53
N ALA A 237 37.48 -16.87 17.27
CA ALA A 237 37.34 -17.86 18.32
C ALA A 237 38.52 -17.74 19.32
N PRO A 238 38.26 -17.72 20.63
CA PRO A 238 39.34 -17.65 21.61
C PRO A 238 40.24 -18.89 21.45
N ARG A 239 41.53 -18.64 21.28
CA ARG A 239 42.58 -19.67 21.26
C ARG A 239 42.86 -20.20 22.66
#